data_AF-A0A7S2MH47-F1
#
_entry.id   AF-A0A7S2MH47-F1
#
_cell.length_a   1.000
_cell.length_b   1.000
_cell.length_c   1.000
_cell.angle_alpha   90.00
_cell.angle_beta   90.00
_cell.angle_gamma   90.00
#
_symmetry.space_group_name_H-M   'P 1'
#
loop_
_entity.id
_entity.type
_entity.pdbx_description
1 polymer ?
#
loop_
_entity_poly.entity_id
_entity_poly.type
_entity_poly.pdbx_seq_one_letter_code
_entity_poly.pdbx_strand_id
1 'polypeptide(L)'
;LKSFLLEASQRWPPSFPQWRWLLDPSLQLAASAMPCSSAASASRRTSYSEGAQVRGDRARRVAVPLPGRLQDLEGHATRHFGLDRSDLQLHHRGRGKLEGDDHLVNVKAGDVIVAKGSKPRGPPLSTTFQSDYKPVKFEPPQRAPPRKQHQPTPFQGRSEYQERFPTHAPSPMQRAPKRSPAPQVPFQGTSEYQTNFPGHAVSAPEPVARKGPRPVVPFEGASTYQQSYRAHGVDTPKPVQPRSAAPKVPFVGSSTYNSDFMGHKVERPATAPARRQAPAVPFQGSSEYQQNFVEQKVDVPKYVYIEPAIAH
;
A
#
# COMPACT_ATOMS: atom_id res chain seq x y z
N LEU A 1 44.92 2.96 -12.34
CA LEU A 1 45.55 2.51 -11.08
C LEU A 1 44.56 2.76 -9.95
N LYS A 2 44.02 1.65 -9.39
CA LYS A 2 43.62 1.46 -7.98
C LYS A 2 42.66 2.53 -7.41
N SER A 3 41.37 2.30 -7.15
CA SER A 3 40.70 1.29 -6.31
C SER A 3 39.76 2.07 -5.37
N PHE A 4 38.60 1.47 -5.01
CA PHE A 4 37.58 1.87 -4.01
C PHE A 4 36.21 2.24 -4.59
N LEU A 5 35.45 1.19 -4.95
CA LEU A 5 33.99 1.19 -4.89
C LEU A 5 33.60 0.17 -3.82
N LEU A 6 32.97 0.66 -2.75
CA LEU A 6 32.51 -0.14 -1.62
C LEU A 6 31.13 -0.70 -1.97
N GLU A 7 31.07 -2.01 -2.10
CA GLU A 7 29.89 -2.81 -2.45
C GLU A 7 29.10 -3.16 -1.18
N ALA A 8 27.89 -2.62 -1.04
CA ALA A 8 26.95 -2.99 0.01
C ALA A 8 26.06 -4.14 -0.49
N SER A 9 26.45 -5.38 -0.19
CA SER A 9 25.64 -6.58 -0.45
C SER A 9 25.08 -7.13 0.86
N GLN A 10 23.77 -6.97 1.01
CA GLN A 10 22.95 -7.50 2.09
C GLN A 10 22.84 -9.03 1.94
N ARG A 11 23.39 -9.78 2.91
CA ARG A 11 23.15 -11.23 3.03
C ARG A 11 21.89 -11.48 3.87
N TRP A 12 20.87 -12.02 3.23
CA TRP A 12 19.76 -12.73 3.88
C TRP A 12 20.19 -14.18 4.22
N PRO A 13 19.71 -14.77 5.34
CA PRO A 13 19.93 -16.19 5.62
C PRO A 13 18.96 -17.09 4.84
N PRO A 14 19.36 -18.29 4.37
CA PRO A 14 18.45 -19.27 3.82
C PRO A 14 18.05 -20.29 4.89
N SER A 15 16.76 -20.34 5.26
CA SER A 15 16.21 -21.52 5.95
C SER A 15 14.71 -21.66 5.68
N PHE A 16 14.37 -22.33 4.57
CA PHE A 16 13.04 -22.93 4.40
C PHE A 16 13.16 -24.45 4.56
N PRO A 17 12.32 -25.07 5.41
CA PRO A 17 12.29 -26.52 5.56
C PRO A 17 11.65 -27.17 4.34
N GLN A 18 12.36 -28.17 3.82
CA GLN A 18 11.99 -29.01 2.70
C GLN A 18 10.89 -29.99 3.14
N TRP A 19 9.63 -29.73 2.80
CA TRP A 19 8.55 -30.70 3.00
C TRP A 19 8.65 -31.79 1.93
N ARG A 20 9.16 -32.95 2.35
CA ARG A 20 9.20 -34.20 1.57
C ARG A 20 7.79 -34.82 1.62
N TRP A 21 7.04 -34.72 0.54
CA TRP A 21 5.83 -35.52 0.33
C TRP A 21 6.27 -36.95 -0.01
N LEU A 22 6.12 -37.86 0.95
CA LEU A 22 6.08 -39.30 0.69
C LEU A 22 4.70 -39.59 0.06
N LEU A 23 4.63 -39.64 -1.27
CA LEU A 23 3.50 -40.25 -1.95
C LEU A 23 3.76 -41.75 -2.12
N ASP A 24 2.86 -42.49 -1.50
CA ASP A 24 2.67 -43.92 -1.48
C ASP A 24 2.43 -44.50 -2.91
N PRO A 25 3.18 -45.50 -3.38
CA PRO A 25 3.03 -46.02 -4.75
C PRO A 25 1.97 -47.13 -4.92
N SER A 26 1.09 -47.38 -3.95
CA SER A 26 0.22 -48.58 -3.97
C SER A 26 -1.23 -48.38 -4.42
N LEU A 27 -1.61 -47.24 -5.02
CA LEU A 27 -2.92 -47.09 -5.66
C LEU A 27 -2.84 -47.41 -7.17
N GLN A 28 -2.67 -48.68 -7.51
CA GLN A 28 -3.02 -49.21 -8.82
C GLN A 28 -4.55 -49.28 -8.92
N LEU A 29 -5.20 -48.14 -9.19
CA LEU A 29 -6.53 -48.15 -9.78
C LEU A 29 -6.40 -48.67 -11.21
N ALA A 30 -7.02 -49.82 -11.45
CA ALA A 30 -7.25 -50.37 -12.79
C ALA A 30 -8.02 -49.35 -13.63
N ALA A 31 -7.29 -48.54 -14.40
CA ALA A 31 -7.85 -47.82 -15.53
C ALA A 31 -8.20 -48.85 -16.60
N SER A 32 -9.40 -49.43 -16.54
CA SER A 32 -9.98 -50.05 -17.71
C SER A 32 -10.13 -48.92 -18.74
N ALA A 33 -9.24 -48.93 -19.73
CA ALA A 33 -9.38 -48.11 -20.92
C ALA A 33 -10.74 -48.46 -21.55
N MET A 34 -11.74 -47.63 -21.27
CA MET A 34 -12.97 -47.61 -22.04
C MET A 34 -12.55 -47.37 -23.49
N PRO A 35 -12.88 -48.27 -24.44
CA PRO A 35 -12.63 -48.01 -25.84
C PRO A 35 -13.45 -46.77 -26.20
N CYS A 36 -12.78 -45.63 -26.38
CA CYS A 36 -13.37 -44.46 -27.00
C CYS A 36 -13.96 -44.90 -28.34
N SER A 37 -15.28 -45.01 -28.38
CA SER A 37 -16.09 -45.39 -29.52
C SER A 37 -16.14 -44.28 -30.57
N SER A 38 -14.98 -43.72 -30.97
CA SER A 38 -14.88 -42.73 -32.04
C SER A 38 -14.73 -43.37 -33.42
N ALA A 39 -14.39 -44.65 -33.50
CA ALA A 39 -14.21 -45.38 -34.76
C ALA A 39 -15.53 -45.74 -35.47
N ALA A 40 -16.65 -45.85 -34.75
CA ALA A 40 -17.95 -46.20 -35.35
C ALA A 40 -18.61 -45.04 -36.13
N SER A 41 -18.25 -43.79 -35.85
CA SER A 41 -18.83 -42.61 -36.53
C SER A 41 -18.13 -42.22 -37.83
N ALA A 42 -16.91 -42.72 -38.09
CA ALA A 42 -16.20 -42.46 -39.33
C ALA A 42 -16.71 -43.33 -40.49
N SER A 43 -17.16 -44.57 -40.21
CA SER A 43 -17.58 -45.53 -41.25
C SER A 43 -18.95 -45.23 -41.88
N ARG A 44 -19.81 -44.38 -41.28
CA ARG A 44 -21.06 -43.91 -41.91
C ARG A 44 -20.88 -42.67 -42.80
N ARG A 45 -19.68 -42.11 -42.90
CA ARG A 45 -19.43 -40.86 -43.64
C ARG A 45 -19.38 -41.02 -45.16
N THR A 46 -19.25 -42.24 -45.68
CA THR A 46 -18.96 -42.52 -47.10
C THR A 46 -20.12 -43.16 -47.90
N SER A 47 -21.20 -43.63 -47.29
CA SER A 47 -22.06 -44.63 -47.95
C SER A 47 -23.24 -44.12 -48.79
N TYR A 48 -23.60 -42.82 -48.77
CA TYR A 48 -24.83 -42.36 -49.44
C TYR A 48 -24.63 -41.71 -50.82
N SER A 49 -23.42 -41.22 -51.13
CA SER A 49 -23.16 -40.51 -52.39
C SER A 49 -22.74 -41.42 -53.55
N GLU A 50 -22.18 -42.60 -53.29
CA GLU A 50 -21.53 -43.44 -54.32
C GLU A 50 -22.49 -44.11 -55.31
N GLY A 51 -23.81 -44.04 -55.10
CA GLY A 51 -24.81 -44.51 -56.07
C GLY A 51 -26.08 -43.69 -56.05
N ALA A 52 -25.96 -42.40 -55.75
CA ALA A 52 -27.08 -41.46 -55.79
C ALA A 52 -27.26 -40.94 -57.23
N GLN A 53 -28.50 -40.92 -57.71
CA GLN A 53 -28.85 -40.28 -58.99
C GLN A 53 -28.74 -38.76 -58.90
N VAL A 54 -28.99 -38.20 -57.70
CA VAL A 54 -28.87 -36.77 -57.43
C VAL A 54 -27.94 -36.57 -56.24
N ARG A 55 -26.81 -35.90 -56.48
CA ARG A 55 -25.84 -35.60 -55.43
C ARG A 55 -26.25 -34.34 -54.67
N GLY A 56 -26.34 -34.44 -53.35
CA GLY A 56 -26.65 -33.30 -52.47
C GLY A 56 -25.40 -32.54 -51.99
N ASP A 57 -25.59 -31.25 -51.70
CA ASP A 57 -24.60 -30.36 -51.13
C ASP A 57 -24.63 -30.46 -49.60
N ARG A 58 -23.72 -31.29 -49.07
CA ARG A 58 -23.59 -31.52 -47.64
C ARG A 58 -23.24 -30.24 -46.86
N ALA A 59 -22.59 -29.25 -47.47
CA ALA A 59 -22.23 -28.01 -46.79
C ALA A 59 -23.47 -27.17 -46.41
N ARG A 60 -24.59 -27.38 -47.11
CA ARG A 60 -25.86 -26.68 -46.88
C ARG A 60 -26.92 -27.58 -46.24
N ARG A 61 -26.51 -28.66 -45.58
CA ARG A 61 -27.44 -29.60 -44.94
C ARG A 61 -28.13 -28.99 -43.72
N VAL A 62 -29.44 -29.18 -43.61
CA VAL A 62 -30.27 -28.72 -42.49
C VAL A 62 -30.94 -29.90 -41.81
N ALA A 63 -30.92 -29.95 -40.48
CA ALA A 63 -31.66 -30.94 -39.69
C ALA A 63 -33.10 -30.46 -39.49
N VAL A 64 -34.06 -31.31 -39.82
CA VAL A 64 -35.50 -31.03 -39.78
C VAL A 64 -36.16 -32.15 -38.96
N PRO A 65 -37.16 -31.87 -38.11
CA PRO A 65 -37.89 -32.92 -37.41
C PRO A 65 -38.44 -33.96 -38.41
N LEU A 66 -38.51 -35.23 -37.99
CA LEU A 66 -39.04 -36.32 -38.81
C LEU A 66 -40.47 -35.95 -39.27
N PRO A 67 -40.68 -35.72 -40.57
CA PRO A 67 -41.96 -35.24 -41.09
C PRO A 67 -43.04 -36.32 -40.99
N GLY A 68 -44.28 -35.89 -40.77
CA GLY A 68 -45.44 -36.78 -40.90
C GLY A 68 -45.98 -36.83 -42.33
N ARG A 69 -45.72 -35.79 -43.14
CA ARG A 69 -46.23 -35.62 -44.51
C ARG A 69 -45.16 -35.08 -45.45
N LEU A 70 -45.26 -35.37 -46.75
CA LEU A 70 -44.30 -34.95 -47.76
C LEU A 70 -44.29 -33.43 -47.93
N GLN A 71 -45.47 -32.82 -47.80
CA GLN A 71 -45.65 -31.37 -47.80
C GLN A 71 -44.80 -30.65 -46.76
N ASP A 72 -44.52 -31.28 -45.60
CA ASP A 72 -43.67 -30.69 -44.57
C ASP A 72 -42.23 -30.57 -45.08
N LEU A 73 -41.72 -31.62 -45.74
CA LEU A 73 -40.39 -31.62 -46.36
C LEU A 73 -40.30 -30.62 -47.49
N GLU A 74 -41.34 -30.50 -48.33
CA GLU A 74 -41.40 -29.48 -49.37
C GLU A 74 -41.31 -28.09 -48.77
N GLY A 75 -42.13 -27.82 -47.75
CA GLY A 75 -42.13 -26.56 -47.03
C GLY A 75 -40.78 -26.26 -46.37
N HIS A 76 -40.06 -27.26 -45.86
CA HIS A 76 -38.71 -27.08 -45.34
C HIS A 76 -37.69 -26.82 -46.46
N ALA A 77 -37.77 -27.54 -47.58
CA ALA A 77 -36.87 -27.33 -48.72
C ALA A 77 -37.05 -25.93 -49.32
N THR A 78 -38.29 -25.47 -49.51
CA THR A 78 -38.57 -24.11 -49.97
C THR A 78 -38.09 -23.06 -48.97
N ARG A 79 -38.36 -23.23 -47.66
CA ARG A 79 -37.94 -22.27 -46.64
C ARG A 79 -36.42 -22.17 -46.48
N HIS A 80 -35.71 -23.29 -46.47
CA HIS A 80 -34.26 -23.30 -46.21
C HIS A 80 -33.42 -23.09 -47.46
N PHE A 81 -33.88 -23.54 -48.63
CA PHE A 81 -33.08 -23.49 -49.87
C PHE A 81 -33.61 -22.50 -50.90
N GLY A 82 -34.80 -21.93 -50.69
CA GLY A 82 -35.45 -21.02 -51.62
C GLY A 82 -35.78 -21.73 -52.94
N LEU A 83 -36.20 -22.99 -52.89
CA LEU A 83 -36.58 -23.76 -54.07
C LEU A 83 -38.06 -23.57 -54.39
N ASP A 84 -38.38 -23.43 -55.67
CA ASP A 84 -39.75 -23.31 -56.15
C ASP A 84 -40.51 -24.62 -55.96
N ARG A 85 -41.72 -24.50 -55.40
CA ARG A 85 -42.53 -25.67 -55.04
C ARG A 85 -43.03 -26.45 -56.27
N SER A 86 -43.25 -25.78 -57.40
CA SER A 86 -43.72 -26.42 -58.64
C SER A 86 -42.70 -27.39 -59.23
N ASP A 87 -41.42 -27.10 -59.05
CA ASP A 87 -40.30 -27.79 -59.72
C ASP A 87 -39.53 -28.68 -58.72
N LEU A 88 -40.01 -28.74 -57.48
CA LEU A 88 -39.33 -29.40 -56.38
C LEU A 88 -39.43 -30.92 -56.50
N GLN A 89 -38.27 -31.58 -56.48
CA GLN A 89 -38.13 -33.03 -56.45
C GLN A 89 -37.32 -33.41 -55.23
N LEU A 90 -37.91 -34.23 -54.36
CA LEU A 90 -37.28 -34.74 -53.16
C LEU A 90 -36.81 -36.17 -53.41
N HIS A 91 -35.54 -36.46 -53.13
CA HIS A 91 -34.95 -37.78 -53.32
C HIS A 91 -34.45 -38.36 -52.00
N HIS A 92 -34.85 -39.57 -51.65
CA HIS A 92 -34.40 -40.23 -50.41
C HIS A 92 -32.97 -40.76 -50.58
N ARG A 93 -32.02 -40.22 -49.82
CA ARG A 93 -30.58 -40.53 -49.93
C ARG A 93 -30.05 -40.34 -51.36
N GLY A 94 -30.63 -39.41 -52.11
CA GLY A 94 -30.32 -39.19 -53.52
C GLY A 94 -30.76 -40.30 -54.47
N ARG A 95 -31.61 -41.24 -54.01
CA ARG A 95 -32.17 -42.36 -54.76
C ARG A 95 -33.69 -42.36 -54.66
N GLY A 96 -34.39 -42.60 -55.76
CA GLY A 96 -35.85 -42.69 -55.76
C GLY A 96 -36.52 -41.36 -55.44
N LYS A 97 -37.49 -40.96 -56.27
CA LYS A 97 -38.23 -39.74 -56.02
C LYS A 97 -39.32 -40.01 -54.97
N LEU A 98 -39.44 -39.12 -54.00
CA LEU A 98 -40.54 -39.11 -53.05
C LEU A 98 -41.72 -38.39 -53.73
N GLU A 99 -42.73 -39.15 -54.14
CA GLU A 99 -43.89 -38.62 -54.87
C GLU A 99 -45.15 -38.53 -54.00
N GLY A 100 -45.23 -39.30 -52.92
CA GLY A 100 -46.35 -39.28 -51.98
C GLY A 100 -45.94 -39.65 -50.56
N ASP A 101 -46.89 -39.50 -49.63
CA ASP A 101 -46.67 -39.74 -48.19
C ASP A 101 -46.30 -41.20 -47.88
N ASP A 102 -46.72 -42.16 -48.71
CA ASP A 102 -46.41 -43.58 -48.55
C ASP A 102 -44.90 -43.86 -48.59
N HIS A 103 -44.14 -43.04 -49.32
CA HIS A 103 -42.68 -43.20 -49.42
C HIS A 103 -41.97 -42.75 -48.13
N LEU A 104 -42.63 -41.98 -47.25
CA LEU A 104 -42.06 -41.54 -45.98
C LEU A 104 -41.96 -42.64 -44.94
N VAL A 105 -42.73 -43.74 -45.07
CA VAL A 105 -42.64 -44.90 -44.18
C VAL A 105 -41.23 -45.50 -44.18
N ASN A 106 -40.51 -45.36 -45.31
CA ASN A 106 -39.14 -45.83 -45.46
C ASN A 106 -38.08 -44.85 -44.96
N VAL A 107 -38.46 -43.61 -44.62
CA VAL A 107 -37.57 -42.57 -44.14
C VAL A 107 -37.36 -42.72 -42.64
N LYS A 108 -36.11 -42.94 -42.23
CA LYS A 108 -35.73 -43.10 -40.82
C LYS A 108 -35.04 -41.85 -40.29
N ALA A 109 -35.07 -41.69 -38.96
CA ALA A 109 -34.28 -40.66 -38.31
C ALA A 109 -32.80 -40.80 -38.68
N GLY A 110 -32.18 -39.70 -39.10
CA GLY A 110 -30.80 -39.62 -39.58
C GLY A 110 -30.64 -39.81 -41.09
N ASP A 111 -31.71 -40.11 -41.83
CA ASP A 111 -31.66 -40.16 -43.29
C ASP A 111 -31.44 -38.78 -43.90
N VAL A 112 -30.99 -38.78 -45.16
CA VAL A 112 -30.73 -37.57 -45.94
C VAL A 112 -31.73 -37.50 -47.07
N ILE A 113 -32.32 -36.33 -47.31
CA ILE A 113 -33.24 -36.05 -48.40
C ILE A 113 -32.61 -34.97 -49.26
N VAL A 114 -32.42 -35.26 -50.54
CA VAL A 114 -31.83 -34.33 -51.50
C VAL A 114 -32.95 -33.59 -52.20
N ALA A 115 -33.00 -32.28 -52.05
CA ALA A 115 -33.98 -31.41 -52.66
C ALA A 115 -33.42 -30.80 -53.96
N LYS A 116 -34.01 -31.18 -55.09
CA LYS A 116 -33.67 -30.68 -56.42
C LYS A 116 -34.78 -29.75 -56.89
N GLY A 117 -34.44 -28.55 -57.33
CA GLY A 117 -35.42 -27.59 -57.85
C GLY A 117 -34.73 -26.36 -58.40
N SER A 118 -35.49 -25.56 -59.14
CA SER A 118 -35.09 -24.21 -59.53
C SER A 118 -35.25 -23.27 -58.33
N LYS A 119 -34.41 -22.23 -58.26
CA LYS A 119 -34.66 -21.10 -57.36
C LYS A 119 -35.51 -20.09 -58.13
N PRO A 120 -36.57 -19.52 -57.56
CA PRO A 120 -37.30 -18.45 -58.21
C PRO A 120 -36.31 -17.33 -58.45
N ARG A 121 -36.28 -16.82 -59.68
CA ARG A 121 -35.54 -15.61 -60.01
C ARG A 121 -36.29 -14.42 -59.43
N GLY A 122 -36.19 -14.26 -58.12
CA GLY A 122 -36.75 -13.13 -57.40
C GLY A 122 -36.06 -11.82 -57.80
N PRO A 123 -36.66 -10.67 -57.47
CA PRO A 123 -35.98 -9.39 -57.60
C PRO A 123 -34.65 -9.44 -56.84
N PRO A 124 -33.60 -8.74 -57.32
CA PRO A 124 -32.31 -8.71 -56.64
C PRO A 124 -32.52 -8.30 -55.18
N LEU A 125 -32.07 -9.13 -54.25
CA LEU A 125 -32.14 -8.84 -52.82
C LEU A 125 -31.23 -7.64 -52.55
N SER A 126 -31.83 -6.46 -52.35
CA SER A 126 -31.13 -5.29 -51.82
C SER A 126 -31.18 -5.36 -50.30
N THR A 127 -30.02 -5.28 -49.65
CA THR A 127 -29.96 -5.24 -48.18
C THR A 127 -30.38 -3.85 -47.67
N THR A 128 -30.94 -3.78 -46.46
CA THR A 128 -31.18 -2.50 -45.76
C THR A 128 -29.89 -1.70 -45.61
N PHE A 129 -28.75 -2.39 -45.45
CA PHE A 129 -27.45 -1.75 -45.43
C PHE A 129 -27.16 -0.95 -46.72
N GLN A 130 -27.43 -1.54 -47.89
CA GLN A 130 -27.22 -0.87 -49.19
C GLN A 130 -28.22 0.27 -49.45
N SER A 131 -29.44 0.19 -48.92
CA SER A 131 -30.43 1.27 -49.06
C SER A 131 -30.16 2.44 -48.12
N ASP A 132 -29.80 2.15 -46.87
CA ASP A 132 -29.82 3.11 -45.77
C ASP A 132 -28.46 3.78 -45.55
N TYR A 133 -27.36 3.07 -45.82
CA TYR A 133 -26.00 3.58 -45.64
C TYR A 133 -25.43 4.07 -46.96
N LYS A 134 -25.90 5.23 -47.40
CA LYS A 134 -25.28 5.98 -48.50
C LYS A 134 -24.21 6.92 -47.94
N PRO A 135 -23.06 7.10 -48.62
CA PRO A 135 -22.05 8.04 -48.18
C PRO A 135 -22.62 9.47 -48.20
N VAL A 136 -22.96 9.99 -47.02
CA VAL A 136 -23.40 11.38 -46.85
C VAL A 136 -22.18 12.28 -46.84
N LYS A 137 -22.16 13.29 -47.70
CA LYS A 137 -21.14 14.34 -47.63
C LYS A 137 -21.42 15.20 -46.40
N PHE A 138 -20.53 15.15 -45.42
CA PHE A 138 -20.62 15.99 -44.24
C PHE A 138 -20.06 17.38 -44.55
N GLU A 139 -20.91 18.40 -44.45
CA GLU A 139 -20.42 19.79 -44.45
C GLU A 139 -19.88 20.10 -43.05
N PRO A 140 -18.59 20.47 -42.92
CA PRO A 140 -18.02 20.79 -41.62
C PRO A 140 -18.76 21.97 -41.01
N PRO A 141 -19.04 21.96 -39.69
CA PRO A 141 -19.71 23.05 -39.03
C PRO A 141 -18.93 24.35 -39.26
N GLN A 142 -19.63 25.43 -39.61
CA GLN A 142 -19.00 26.74 -39.76
C GLN A 142 -18.29 27.10 -38.46
N ARG A 143 -16.97 27.31 -38.56
CA ARG A 143 -16.13 27.60 -37.40
C ARG A 143 -16.61 28.90 -36.77
N ALA A 144 -16.96 28.85 -35.49
CA ALA A 144 -17.33 30.05 -34.76
C ALA A 144 -16.23 31.11 -34.88
N PRO A 145 -16.58 32.41 -35.02
CA PRO A 145 -15.59 33.46 -35.06
C PRO A 145 -14.74 33.44 -33.78
N PRO A 146 -13.46 33.83 -33.86
CA PRO A 146 -12.57 33.85 -32.70
C PRO A 146 -13.15 34.74 -31.60
N ARG A 147 -13.26 34.19 -30.38
CA ARG A 147 -13.68 34.97 -29.19
C ARG A 147 -12.68 36.10 -28.95
N LYS A 148 -13.18 37.33 -28.82
CA LYS A 148 -12.36 38.49 -28.40
C LYS A 148 -11.81 38.20 -27.00
N GLN A 149 -10.49 38.26 -26.84
CA GLN A 149 -9.85 38.10 -25.54
C GLN A 149 -10.10 39.36 -24.71
N HIS A 150 -10.64 39.19 -23.50
CA HIS A 150 -10.78 40.27 -22.54
C HIS A 150 -9.43 40.54 -21.89
N GLN A 151 -8.93 41.77 -22.00
CA GLN A 151 -7.73 42.22 -21.28
C GLN A 151 -8.11 42.39 -19.80
N PRO A 152 -7.45 41.68 -18.85
CA PRO A 152 -7.73 41.85 -17.43
C PRO A 152 -7.25 43.24 -16.99
N THR A 153 -8.14 44.02 -16.38
CA THR A 153 -7.76 45.26 -15.71
C THR A 153 -6.98 44.93 -14.43
N PRO A 154 -5.82 45.57 -14.18
CA PRO A 154 -5.03 45.29 -12.99
C PRO A 154 -5.79 45.73 -11.73
N PHE A 155 -5.79 44.86 -10.72
CA PHE A 155 -6.39 45.15 -9.41
C PHE A 155 -5.52 46.17 -8.65
N GLN A 156 -6.09 47.33 -8.32
CA GLN A 156 -5.40 48.43 -7.63
C GLN A 156 -5.64 48.45 -6.10
N GLY A 157 -6.25 47.41 -5.53
CA GLY A 157 -6.52 47.39 -4.10
C GLY A 157 -5.26 47.17 -3.25
N ARG A 158 -4.99 48.08 -2.33
CA ARG A 158 -4.05 47.88 -1.21
C ARG A 158 -4.86 47.62 0.05
N SER A 159 -4.35 46.73 0.91
CA SER A 159 -5.00 46.48 2.19
C SER A 159 -4.73 47.63 3.16
N GLU A 160 -5.70 47.94 4.02
CA GLU A 160 -5.57 48.96 5.08
C GLU A 160 -4.35 48.69 5.98
N TYR A 161 -3.98 47.42 6.16
CA TYR A 161 -2.77 47.02 6.88
C TYR A 161 -1.48 47.52 6.20
N GLN A 162 -1.37 47.38 4.87
CA GLN A 162 -0.20 47.87 4.13
C GLN A 162 -0.08 49.39 4.16
N GLU A 163 -1.20 50.11 4.25
CA GLU A 163 -1.19 51.57 4.32
C GLU A 163 -0.87 52.09 5.73
N ARG A 164 -1.36 51.40 6.77
CA ARG A 164 -1.22 51.86 8.16
C ARG A 164 0.06 51.42 8.86
N PHE A 165 0.71 50.36 8.38
CA PHE A 165 1.92 49.81 9.00
C PHE A 165 3.08 49.73 8.01
N PRO A 166 3.55 50.87 7.47
CA PRO A 166 4.77 50.86 6.68
C PRO A 166 5.96 50.49 7.57
N THR A 167 6.93 49.78 7.01
CA THR A 167 8.15 49.41 7.72
C THR A 167 8.92 50.66 8.11
N HIS A 168 8.88 51.04 9.39
CA HIS A 168 9.66 52.15 9.92
C HIS A 168 11.04 51.67 10.35
N ALA A 169 12.09 52.33 9.87
CA ALA A 169 13.44 52.10 10.37
C ALA A 169 13.51 52.52 11.86
N PRO A 170 14.14 51.72 12.73
CA PRO A 170 14.28 52.07 14.14
C PRO A 170 15.09 53.36 14.26
N SER A 171 14.56 54.34 14.98
CA SER A 171 15.27 55.60 15.24
C SER A 171 16.52 55.32 16.08
N PRO A 172 17.70 55.86 15.70
CA PRO A 172 18.92 55.63 16.46
C PRO A 172 18.78 56.21 17.87
N MET A 173 19.02 55.39 18.90
CA MET A 173 19.05 55.86 20.29
C MET A 173 20.09 56.98 20.43
N GLN A 174 19.64 58.15 20.88
CA GLN A 174 20.55 59.22 21.25
C GLN A 174 21.37 58.78 22.47
N ARG A 175 22.69 58.67 22.29
CA ARG A 175 23.61 58.38 23.39
C ARG A 175 23.58 59.53 24.39
N ALA A 176 23.44 59.20 25.67
CA ALA A 176 23.46 60.19 26.75
C ALA A 176 24.73 61.07 26.67
N PRO A 177 24.63 62.39 26.90
CA PRO A 177 25.78 63.27 26.88
C PRO A 177 26.76 62.88 27.99
N LYS A 178 28.05 62.80 27.67
CA LYS A 178 29.11 62.54 28.64
C LYS A 178 29.17 63.73 29.62
N ARG A 179 28.98 63.47 30.91
CA ARG A 179 29.19 64.48 31.96
C ARG A 179 30.68 64.76 32.12
N SER A 180 31.09 66.01 32.00
CA SER A 180 32.44 66.45 32.37
C SER A 180 32.60 66.45 33.89
N PRO A 181 33.75 66.04 34.44
CA PRO A 181 34.02 66.17 35.87
C PRO A 181 34.09 67.66 36.26
N ALA A 182 33.58 67.99 37.44
CA ALA A 182 33.63 69.35 37.99
C ALA A 182 35.09 69.78 38.23
N PRO A 183 35.42 71.07 38.05
CA PRO A 183 36.77 71.56 38.29
C PRO A 183 37.15 71.39 39.77
N GLN A 184 38.27 70.71 40.03
CA GLN A 184 38.86 70.65 41.36
C GLN A 184 39.58 71.97 41.66
N VAL A 185 39.07 72.70 42.64
CA VAL A 185 39.77 73.87 43.20
C VAL A 185 40.71 73.37 44.30
N PRO A 186 42.02 73.66 44.23
CA PRO A 186 42.95 73.25 45.28
C PRO A 186 42.61 73.94 46.60
N PHE A 187 42.58 73.17 47.69
CA PHE A 187 42.31 73.66 49.04
C PHE A 187 43.51 74.46 49.56
N GLN A 188 43.36 75.78 49.68
CA GLN A 188 44.38 76.69 50.23
C GLN A 188 44.19 76.93 51.73
N GLY A 189 44.15 75.87 52.54
CA GLY A 189 44.17 75.98 53.99
C GLY A 189 45.57 75.76 54.54
N THR A 190 46.27 76.82 54.98
CA THR A 190 47.46 76.68 55.83
C THR A 190 47.06 76.83 57.29
N SER A 191 47.47 75.90 58.15
CA SER A 191 47.19 75.97 59.58
C SER A 191 48.10 76.99 60.28
N GLU A 192 47.61 77.63 61.35
CA GLU A 192 48.38 78.61 62.13
C GLU A 192 49.72 78.06 62.64
N TYR A 193 49.78 76.76 62.90
CA TYR A 193 51.01 76.08 63.31
C TYR A 193 52.10 76.17 62.23
N GLN A 194 51.72 75.98 60.98
CA GLN A 194 52.65 75.95 59.85
C GLN A 194 53.16 77.35 59.48
N THR A 195 52.39 78.42 59.79
CA THR A 195 52.86 79.80 59.68
C THR A 195 53.72 80.25 60.85
N ASN A 196 53.46 79.76 62.08
CA ASN A 196 54.07 80.32 63.29
C ASN A 196 55.36 79.61 63.74
N PHE A 197 55.66 78.41 63.24
CA PHE A 197 56.86 77.66 63.64
C PHE A 197 57.70 77.17 62.44
N PRO A 198 58.29 78.08 61.65
CA PRO A 198 59.28 77.68 60.65
C PRO A 198 60.55 77.18 61.36
N GLY A 199 61.15 76.09 60.85
CA GLY A 199 62.36 75.52 61.42
C GLY A 199 63.52 76.52 61.40
N HIS A 200 64.10 76.81 62.58
CA HIS A 200 65.29 77.64 62.69
C HIS A 200 66.56 76.80 62.55
N ALA A 201 67.50 77.25 61.72
CA ALA A 201 68.82 76.64 61.60
C ALA A 201 69.67 76.97 62.83
N VAL A 202 70.09 75.93 63.57
CA VAL A 202 70.97 76.08 64.74
C VAL A 202 72.43 75.95 64.28
N SER A 203 73.24 76.95 64.65
CA SER A 203 74.69 76.98 64.43
C SER A 203 75.39 75.88 65.24
N ALA A 204 76.28 75.11 64.59
CA ALA A 204 77.04 74.05 65.22
C ALA A 204 78.19 74.63 66.10
N PRO A 205 78.36 74.15 67.35
CA PRO A 205 79.48 74.59 68.20
C PRO A 205 80.82 74.01 67.74
N GLU A 206 81.90 74.79 67.92
CA GLU A 206 83.28 74.45 67.53
C GLU A 206 83.88 73.26 68.30
N PRO A 207 84.75 72.46 67.65
CA PRO A 207 85.32 71.24 68.25
C PRO A 207 86.49 71.54 69.20
N VAL A 208 86.36 71.05 70.44
CA VAL A 208 87.46 71.02 71.42
C VAL A 208 88.13 69.65 71.37
N ALA A 209 89.44 69.61 71.10
CA ALA A 209 90.21 68.38 71.13
C ALA A 209 90.46 67.90 72.57
N ARG A 210 90.26 66.60 72.86
CA ARG A 210 91.21 65.78 73.65
C ARG A 210 90.84 64.31 73.89
N LYS A 211 91.93 63.53 73.80
CA LYS A 211 92.28 62.23 74.43
C LYS A 211 91.73 60.96 73.77
N GLY A 212 92.68 60.16 73.28
CA GLY A 212 92.46 58.91 72.56
C GLY A 212 91.70 57.86 73.39
N PRO A 213 90.97 56.97 72.70
CA PRO A 213 90.10 56.00 73.36
C PRO A 213 90.93 54.98 74.14
N ARG A 214 90.60 54.83 75.42
CA ARG A 214 90.95 53.64 76.21
C ARG A 214 90.26 52.41 75.58
N PRO A 215 90.81 51.19 75.69
CA PRO A 215 90.15 49.99 75.19
C PRO A 215 88.74 49.90 75.77
N VAL A 216 87.75 49.85 74.88
CA VAL A 216 86.34 49.69 75.25
C VAL A 216 86.14 48.24 75.63
N VAL A 217 86.03 47.98 76.93
CA VAL A 217 85.47 46.71 77.41
C VAL A 217 83.99 46.73 77.02
N PRO A 218 83.47 45.74 76.27
CA PRO A 218 82.07 45.74 75.88
C PRO A 218 81.20 45.75 77.13
N PHE A 219 80.18 46.62 77.13
CA PHE A 219 79.20 46.69 78.20
C PHE A 219 78.28 45.47 78.11
N GLU A 220 78.44 44.51 79.03
CA GLU A 220 77.59 43.30 79.13
C GLU A 220 76.24 43.55 79.83
N GLY A 221 75.83 44.81 79.99
CA GLY A 221 74.53 45.15 80.56
C GLY A 221 73.41 44.98 79.55
N ALA A 222 72.81 43.79 79.47
CA ALA A 222 71.49 43.67 78.87
C ALA A 222 70.46 44.27 79.84
N SER A 223 69.62 45.20 79.37
CA SER A 223 68.55 45.74 80.21
C SER A 223 67.59 44.62 80.62
N THR A 224 66.97 44.74 81.79
CA THR A 224 65.97 43.76 82.28
C THR A 224 64.88 43.54 81.24
N TYR A 225 64.54 44.56 80.45
CA TYR A 225 63.61 44.45 79.34
C TYR A 225 64.11 43.51 78.22
N GLN A 226 65.36 43.63 77.79
CA GLN A 226 65.95 42.74 76.77
C GLN A 226 66.14 41.30 77.25
N GLN A 227 66.26 41.08 78.55
CA GLN A 227 66.27 39.72 79.11
C GLN A 227 64.85 39.15 79.25
N SER A 228 63.88 39.95 79.69
CA SER A 228 62.52 39.49 79.95
C SER A 228 61.64 39.34 78.71
N TYR A 229 61.89 40.13 77.65
CA TYR A 229 61.07 40.14 76.43
C TYR A 229 61.88 39.70 75.22
N ARG A 230 62.33 38.45 75.23
CA ARG A 230 62.91 37.81 74.04
C ARG A 230 61.77 37.25 73.18
N ALA A 231 62.01 37.14 71.88
CA ALA A 231 61.04 36.51 70.98
C ALA A 231 60.83 35.05 71.41
N HIS A 232 59.69 34.75 72.01
CA HIS A 232 59.28 33.38 72.33
C HIS A 232 58.67 32.76 71.08
N GLY A 233 59.11 31.55 70.72
CA GLY A 233 58.48 30.78 69.65
C GLY A 233 57.02 30.53 70.01
N VAL A 234 56.10 30.98 69.17
CA VAL A 234 54.67 30.72 69.36
C VAL A 234 54.40 29.31 68.84
N ASP A 235 54.16 28.38 69.75
CA ASP A 235 53.67 27.05 69.38
C ASP A 235 52.32 27.21 68.69
N THR A 236 52.26 26.84 67.41
CA THR A 236 51.00 26.81 66.68
C THR A 236 50.12 25.70 67.26
N PRO A 237 48.83 25.96 67.55
CA PRO A 237 47.95 24.97 68.13
C PRO A 237 47.84 23.77 67.18
N LYS A 238 48.09 22.56 67.70
CA LYS A 238 47.92 21.33 66.93
C LYS A 238 46.43 21.23 66.49
N PRO A 239 46.16 20.88 65.22
CA PRO A 239 44.78 20.76 64.75
C PRO A 239 44.02 19.73 65.57
N VAL A 240 42.87 20.13 66.09
CA VAL A 240 41.97 19.25 66.84
C VAL A 240 41.50 18.14 65.91
N GLN A 241 41.72 16.88 66.30
CA GLN A 241 41.25 15.75 65.50
C GLN A 241 39.71 15.76 65.42
N PRO A 242 39.13 15.49 64.23
CA PRO A 242 37.68 15.45 64.07
C PRO A 242 37.08 14.37 64.98
N ARG A 243 36.01 14.72 65.69
CA ARG A 243 35.25 13.75 66.50
C ARG A 243 34.76 12.62 65.58
N SER A 244 34.93 11.36 66.01
CA SER A 244 34.42 10.21 65.27
C SER A 244 32.90 10.34 65.08
N ALA A 245 32.42 9.97 63.90
CA ALA A 245 31.01 10.06 63.55
C ALA A 245 30.17 9.22 64.53
N ALA A 246 29.05 9.79 64.99
CA ALA A 246 28.10 9.07 65.83
C ALA A 246 27.61 7.80 65.11
N PRO A 247 27.40 6.68 65.82
CA PRO A 247 26.92 5.45 65.21
C PRO A 247 25.54 5.68 64.58
N LYS A 248 25.39 5.28 63.31
CA LYS A 248 24.10 5.34 62.61
C LYS A 248 23.17 4.27 63.18
N VAL A 249 22.22 4.70 64.00
CA VAL A 249 21.12 3.83 64.44
C VAL A 249 20.16 3.66 63.26
N PRO A 250 19.77 2.42 62.89
CA PRO A 250 18.81 2.22 61.81
C PRO A 250 17.45 2.80 62.19
N PHE A 251 16.80 3.45 61.24
CA PHE A 251 15.46 3.98 61.42
C PHE A 251 14.45 2.83 61.42
N VAL A 252 13.80 2.58 62.56
CA VAL A 252 12.79 1.52 62.75
C VAL A 252 11.39 2.13 62.67
N GLY A 253 11.06 2.76 61.55
CA GLY A 253 9.72 3.26 61.27
C GLY A 253 9.13 2.55 60.06
N SER A 254 8.02 1.86 60.24
CA SER A 254 7.17 1.37 59.15
C SER A 254 5.84 2.12 59.17
N SER A 255 5.34 2.53 58.00
CA SER A 255 4.00 3.11 57.89
C SER A 255 2.94 2.07 58.25
N THR A 256 1.82 2.52 58.83
CA THR A 256 0.63 1.67 59.08
C THR A 256 0.10 1.05 57.79
N TYR A 257 0.27 1.73 56.65
CA TYR A 257 -0.05 1.16 55.35
C TYR A 257 0.67 -0.16 55.07
N ASN A 258 1.96 -0.27 55.42
CA ASN A 258 2.72 -1.50 55.20
C ASN A 258 2.31 -2.64 56.14
N SER A 259 1.82 -2.34 57.35
CA SER A 259 1.30 -3.36 58.27
C SER A 259 -0.10 -3.83 57.86
N ASP A 260 -0.93 -2.91 57.37
CA ASP A 260 -2.36 -3.15 57.21
C ASP A 260 -2.69 -3.77 55.84
N PHE A 261 -1.84 -3.56 54.83
CA PHE A 261 -2.04 -4.06 53.46
C PHE A 261 -0.97 -5.09 53.05
N MET A 262 -0.76 -6.09 53.90
CA MET A 262 0.07 -7.23 53.53
C MET A 262 -0.66 -8.10 52.48
N GLY A 263 0.09 -8.70 51.55
CA GLY A 263 -0.50 -9.54 50.52
C GLY A 263 -1.20 -10.77 51.11
N HIS A 264 -2.54 -10.78 51.10
CA HIS A 264 -3.33 -11.94 51.50
C HIS A 264 -3.47 -12.92 50.33
N LYS A 265 -3.34 -14.22 50.61
CA LYS A 265 -3.66 -15.26 49.62
C LYS A 265 -5.17 -15.35 49.48
N VAL A 266 -5.67 -15.09 48.27
CA VAL A 266 -7.07 -15.26 47.94
C VAL A 266 -7.25 -16.65 47.35
N GLU A 267 -8.15 -17.46 47.93
CA GLU A 267 -8.49 -18.76 47.38
C GLU A 267 -9.23 -18.58 46.04
N ARG A 268 -8.76 -19.29 45.01
CA ARG A 268 -9.36 -19.23 43.68
C ARG A 268 -10.65 -20.05 43.70
N PRO A 269 -11.78 -19.52 43.20
CA PRO A 269 -13.01 -20.30 43.11
C PRO A 269 -12.80 -21.55 42.24
N ALA A 270 -13.38 -22.67 42.68
CA ALA A 270 -13.28 -23.94 41.96
C ALA A 270 -13.85 -23.80 40.55
N THR A 271 -13.18 -24.43 39.58
CA THR A 271 -13.62 -24.42 38.18
C THR A 271 -14.85 -25.32 38.03
N ALA A 272 -15.87 -24.81 37.32
CA ALA A 272 -17.10 -25.57 37.09
C ALA A 272 -16.83 -26.90 36.37
N PRO A 273 -17.61 -27.97 36.67
CA PRO A 273 -17.40 -29.26 36.03
C PRO A 273 -17.67 -29.19 34.52
N ALA A 274 -16.91 -29.97 33.75
CA ALA A 274 -17.06 -30.05 32.30
C ALA A 274 -18.45 -30.60 31.93
N ARG A 275 -19.14 -29.90 31.02
CA ARG A 275 -20.47 -30.30 30.54
C ARG A 275 -20.34 -31.53 29.64
N ARG A 276 -21.06 -32.62 29.98
CA ARG A 276 -21.12 -33.83 29.14
C ARG A 276 -21.90 -33.53 27.86
N GLN A 277 -21.39 -33.97 26.71
CA GLN A 277 -22.08 -33.82 25.43
C GLN A 277 -23.26 -34.80 25.35
N ALA A 278 -24.41 -34.32 24.87
CA ALA A 278 -25.57 -35.16 24.61
C ALA A 278 -25.36 -36.01 23.34
N PRO A 279 -26.01 -37.19 23.23
CA PRO A 279 -25.94 -38.00 22.01
C PRO A 279 -26.49 -37.25 20.80
N ALA A 280 -25.81 -37.36 19.66
CA ALA A 280 -26.21 -36.70 18.43
C ALA A 280 -27.45 -37.38 17.80
N VAL A 281 -28.49 -36.59 17.54
CA VAL A 281 -29.70 -37.03 16.80
C VAL A 281 -29.38 -36.99 15.30
N PRO A 282 -29.76 -38.02 14.51
CA PRO A 282 -29.51 -38.02 13.07
C PRO A 282 -30.27 -36.89 12.38
N PHE A 283 -29.59 -36.20 11.46
CA PHE A 283 -30.17 -35.10 10.70
C PHE A 283 -31.03 -35.64 9.54
N GLN A 284 -32.31 -35.26 9.52
CA GLN A 284 -33.28 -35.69 8.50
C GLN A 284 -33.55 -34.65 7.40
N GLY A 285 -32.70 -33.63 7.26
CA GLY A 285 -32.90 -32.60 6.25
C GLY A 285 -32.42 -33.05 4.86
N SER A 286 -33.34 -33.05 3.88
CA SER A 286 -33.01 -33.03 2.45
C SER A 286 -33.24 -31.63 1.90
N SER A 287 -32.42 -31.17 0.95
CA SER A 287 -32.62 -29.85 0.35
C SER A 287 -33.78 -29.86 -0.65
N GLU A 288 -34.45 -28.73 -0.82
CA GLU A 288 -35.46 -28.54 -1.88
C GLU A 288 -34.88 -28.85 -3.27
N TYR A 289 -33.59 -28.59 -3.47
CA TYR A 289 -32.90 -28.90 -4.72
C TYR A 289 -32.92 -30.40 -5.02
N GLN A 290 -32.61 -31.24 -4.03
CA GLN A 290 -32.63 -32.70 -4.19
C GLN A 290 -34.04 -33.23 -4.47
N GLN A 291 -35.07 -32.56 -3.93
CA GLN A 291 -36.46 -32.97 -4.12
C GLN A 291 -37.01 -32.53 -5.50
N ASN A 292 -36.63 -31.35 -5.97
CA ASN A 292 -37.23 -30.73 -7.16
C ASN A 292 -36.47 -31.04 -8.45
N PHE A 293 -35.18 -31.35 -8.38
CA PHE A 293 -34.34 -31.58 -9.57
C PHE A 293 -33.97 -33.06 -9.71
N VAL A 294 -34.98 -33.86 -10.05
CA VAL A 294 -34.83 -35.28 -10.38
C VAL A 294 -34.53 -35.45 -11.86
N GLU A 295 -33.77 -36.48 -12.22
CA GLU A 295 -33.50 -36.83 -13.60
C GLU A 295 -34.79 -37.10 -14.38
N GLN A 296 -35.12 -36.19 -15.30
CA GLN A 296 -36.26 -36.34 -16.21
C GLN A 296 -35.80 -37.00 -17.51
N LYS A 297 -36.51 -38.02 -17.97
CA LYS A 297 -36.31 -38.60 -19.31
C LYS A 297 -36.79 -37.60 -20.34
N VAL A 298 -35.85 -37.05 -21.12
CA VAL A 298 -36.17 -36.12 -22.21
C VAL A 298 -36.38 -36.92 -23.50
N ASP A 299 -37.54 -36.75 -24.13
CA ASP A 299 -37.79 -37.30 -25.46
C ASP A 299 -36.87 -36.60 -26.47
N VAL A 300 -35.91 -37.34 -27.02
CA VAL A 300 -35.00 -36.80 -28.03
C VAL A 300 -35.74 -36.69 -29.36
N PRO A 301 -35.92 -35.47 -29.92
CA PRO A 301 -36.57 -35.30 -31.21
C PRO A 301 -35.84 -36.08 -32.31
N LYS A 302 -36.60 -36.82 -33.10
CA LYS A 302 -36.10 -37.55 -34.27
C LYS A 302 -35.95 -36.58 -35.43
N TYR A 303 -34.77 -36.52 -36.04
CA TYR A 303 -34.49 -35.61 -37.16
C TYR A 303 -34.17 -36.36 -38.45
N VAL A 304 -34.46 -35.73 -39.59
CA VAL A 304 -34.00 -36.07 -40.93
C VAL A 304 -33.19 -34.89 -41.46
N TYR A 305 -32.23 -35.15 -42.32
CA TYR A 305 -31.41 -34.11 -42.93
C TYR A 305 -31.92 -33.80 -44.33
N ILE A 306 -32.09 -32.52 -44.66
CA ILE A 306 -32.39 -32.08 -46.03
C ILE A 306 -31.18 -31.32 -46.56
N GLU A 307 -30.79 -31.58 -47.81
CA GLU A 307 -29.70 -30.87 -48.48
C GLU A 307 -30.11 -30.52 -49.92
N PRO A 308 -29.66 -29.38 -50.46
CA PRO A 308 -29.98 -29.01 -51.84
C PRO A 308 -29.14 -29.84 -52.80
N ALA A 309 -29.66 -30.15 -53.99
CA ALA A 309 -28.89 -30.79 -55.05
C ALA A 309 -27.74 -29.89 -55.51
N ILE A 310 -26.56 -30.47 -55.77
CA ILE A 310 -25.44 -29.78 -56.41
C ILE A 310 -25.83 -29.57 -57.88
N ALA A 311 -25.90 -28.31 -58.30
CA ALA A 311 -26.03 -27.99 -59.72
C ALA A 311 -24.74 -28.43 -60.42
N HIS A 312 -24.84 -29.40 -61.32
CA HIS A 312 -23.77 -29.77 -62.24
C HIS A 312 -23.73 -28.82 -63.43
#